data_AF-A0A0B4BQ63-F1
#
_entry.id   AF-A0A0B4BQ63-F1
#
_cell.length_a   1.000
_cell.length_b   1.000
_cell.length_c   1.000
_cell.angle_alpha   90.00
_cell.angle_beta   90.00
_cell.angle_gamma   90.00
#
_symmetry.space_group_name_H-M   'P 1'
#
loop_
_entity.id
_entity.type
_entity.pdbx_description
1 polymer ?
#
loop_
_entity_poly.entity_id
_entity_poly.type
_entity_poly.pdbx_seq_one_letter_code
_entity_poly.pdbx_strand_id
1 'polypeptide(L)'
;MKSLTDVQNTAFMAIGPSRIAALSLLALSREQQGAKEADPKTVLDLSVQRLSAAYGMLGDGLDALLEECSYSFPEGLEAKRTACLEALAPLHRAISQPGSDALDSIRAIPGLSDLCLYRLEPVVSDFLKDMVQNLREAQQMRELEREESMRATIANAEGVGRNIKFISFNASIEAARIGEMGKGFAVIATEIRELSGKTQHLLEEISGYLKH
;
A
#
# COMPACT_ATOMS: atom_id res chain seq x y z
N MET A 1 -2.61 -1.31 9.95
CA MET A 1 -2.74 -1.78 8.55
C MET A 1 -1.60 -1.16 7.77
N LYS A 2 -0.84 -1.96 7.00
CA LYS A 2 0.13 -1.38 6.06
C LYS A 2 -0.62 -0.55 5.02
N SER A 3 -0.04 0.56 4.60
CA SER A 3 -0.58 1.36 3.50
C SER A 3 -0.26 0.69 2.16
N LEU A 4 -1.02 0.95 1.09
CA LEU A 4 -0.59 0.47 -0.23
C LEU A 4 0.69 1.21 -0.69
N THR A 5 1.02 2.36 -0.10
CA THR A 5 2.32 3.00 -0.27
C THR A 5 3.47 2.13 0.27
N ASP A 6 3.26 1.44 1.39
CA ASP A 6 4.23 0.47 1.93
C ASP A 6 4.37 -0.75 1.02
N VAL A 7 3.26 -1.24 0.47
CA VAL A 7 3.26 -2.32 -0.54
C VAL A 7 4.06 -1.88 -1.76
N GLN A 8 3.76 -0.70 -2.30
CA GLN A 8 4.45 -0.11 -3.44
C GLN A 8 5.96 -0.04 -3.20
N ASN A 9 6.39 0.52 -2.07
CA ASN A 9 7.81 0.68 -1.74
C ASN A 9 8.51 -0.67 -1.61
N THR A 10 7.89 -1.62 -0.91
CA THR A 10 8.46 -2.95 -0.69
C THR A 10 8.60 -3.72 -1.99
N ALA A 11 7.56 -3.71 -2.83
CA ALA A 11 7.57 -4.37 -4.12
C ALA A 11 8.58 -3.74 -5.09
N PHE A 12 8.62 -2.40 -5.15
CA PHE A 12 9.57 -1.69 -6.01
C PHE A 12 11.03 -2.00 -5.64
N MET A 13 11.35 -2.03 -4.33
CA MET A 13 12.71 -2.32 -3.85
C MET A 13 13.15 -3.75 -4.13
N ALA A 14 12.23 -4.72 -4.10
CA ALA A 14 12.53 -6.11 -4.42
C ALA A 14 12.66 -6.34 -5.93
N ILE A 15 11.78 -5.76 -6.74
CA ILE A 15 11.64 -6.07 -8.16
C ILE A 15 12.57 -5.20 -9.02
N GLY A 16 12.72 -3.92 -8.71
CA GLY A 16 13.52 -2.95 -9.50
C GLY A 16 14.96 -3.41 -9.80
N PRO A 17 15.71 -3.98 -8.83
CA PRO A 17 17.08 -4.44 -9.05
C PRO A 17 17.22 -5.68 -9.95
N SER A 18 16.12 -6.38 -10.28
CA SER A 18 16.15 -7.65 -11.04
C SER A 18 16.81 -7.53 -12.41
N ARG A 19 16.59 -6.41 -13.12
CA ARG A 19 17.21 -6.16 -14.44
C ARG A 19 18.73 -6.05 -14.34
N ILE A 20 19.22 -5.27 -13.37
CA ILE A 20 20.67 -5.12 -13.16
C ILE A 20 21.28 -6.47 -12.82
N ALA A 21 20.63 -7.24 -11.94
CA ALA A 21 21.06 -8.59 -11.61
C ALA A 21 21.10 -9.52 -12.84
N ALA A 22 20.08 -9.49 -13.70
CA ALA A 22 20.04 -10.28 -14.93
C ALA A 22 21.16 -9.90 -15.91
N LEU A 23 21.48 -8.61 -16.04
CA LEU A 23 22.58 -8.12 -16.87
C LEU A 23 23.96 -8.50 -16.29
N SER A 24 24.11 -8.43 -14.96
CA SER A 24 25.32 -8.89 -14.28
C SER A 24 25.54 -10.39 -14.49
N LEU A 25 24.50 -11.21 -14.39
CA LEU A 25 24.59 -12.65 -14.70
C LEU A 25 24.93 -12.91 -16.17
N LEU A 26 24.35 -12.15 -17.10
CA LEU A 26 24.72 -12.24 -18.52
C LEU A 26 26.20 -11.91 -18.72
N ALA A 27 26.71 -10.85 -18.09
CA ALA A 27 28.12 -10.48 -18.18
C ALA A 27 29.04 -11.59 -17.63
N LEU A 28 28.75 -12.09 -16.42
CA LEU A 28 29.51 -13.19 -15.81
C LEU A 28 29.44 -14.49 -16.63
N SER A 29 28.29 -14.78 -17.25
CA SER A 29 28.14 -15.95 -18.11
C SER A 29 29.04 -15.90 -19.36
N ARG A 30 29.38 -14.68 -19.82
CA ARG A 30 30.20 -14.42 -21.01
C ARG A 30 31.68 -14.23 -20.71
N GLU A 31 32.05 -13.82 -19.50
CA GLU A 31 33.45 -13.66 -19.13
C GLU A 31 34.18 -15.01 -19.12
N GLN A 32 35.13 -15.15 -20.03
CA GLN A 32 36.24 -16.09 -19.88
C GLN A 32 37.32 -15.41 -19.04
N GLN A 33 37.57 -15.95 -17.84
CA GLN A 33 38.69 -15.64 -16.92
C GLN A 33 39.60 -14.46 -17.36
N GLY A 34 39.35 -13.23 -16.90
CA GLY A 34 40.27 -12.13 -17.23
C GLY A 34 40.02 -10.73 -16.68
N ALA A 35 38.82 -10.37 -16.22
CA ALA A 35 38.55 -9.01 -15.73
C ALA A 35 38.83 -8.86 -14.22
N LYS A 36 39.51 -7.77 -13.84
CA LYS A 36 40.16 -7.55 -12.53
C LYS A 36 39.38 -6.63 -11.58
N GLU A 37 38.10 -6.32 -11.86
CA GLU A 37 37.42 -5.16 -11.23
C GLU A 37 36.30 -5.48 -10.24
N ALA A 38 35.94 -6.74 -9.99
CA ALA A 38 35.09 -7.14 -8.86
C ALA A 38 35.34 -8.61 -8.50
N ASP A 39 35.12 -9.00 -7.24
CA ASP A 39 35.06 -10.43 -6.89
C ASP A 39 33.86 -11.06 -7.63
N PRO A 40 34.08 -11.91 -8.65
CA PRO A 40 32.99 -12.43 -9.49
C PRO A 40 31.96 -13.21 -8.67
N LYS A 41 32.40 -13.79 -7.56
CA LYS A 41 31.54 -14.53 -6.63
C LYS A 41 30.57 -13.60 -5.89
N THR A 42 31.05 -12.49 -5.35
CA THR A 42 30.20 -11.49 -4.70
C THR A 42 29.13 -10.92 -5.65
N VAL A 43 29.49 -10.67 -6.92
CA VAL A 43 28.53 -10.19 -7.94
C VAL A 43 27.50 -11.26 -8.28
N LEU A 44 27.93 -12.52 -8.41
CA LEU A 44 27.05 -13.67 -8.62
C LEU A 44 26.04 -13.80 -7.47
N ASP A 45 26.52 -13.88 -6.23
CA ASP A 45 25.70 -14.07 -5.03
C ASP A 45 24.65 -12.97 -4.89
N LEU A 46 25.05 -11.70 -5.08
CA LEU A 46 24.13 -10.56 -5.03
C LEU A 46 23.10 -10.59 -6.16
N SER A 47 23.50 -11.01 -7.36
CA SER A 47 22.59 -11.10 -8.51
C SER A 47 21.56 -12.22 -8.33
N VAL A 48 22.00 -13.37 -7.82
CA VAL A 48 21.13 -14.50 -7.45
C VAL A 48 20.12 -14.04 -6.39
N GLN A 49 20.59 -13.40 -5.31
CA GLN A 49 19.72 -12.92 -4.24
C GLN A 49 18.65 -11.95 -4.77
N ARG A 50 19.04 -10.98 -5.61
CA ARG A 50 18.11 -9.98 -6.19
C ARG A 50 17.07 -10.62 -7.10
N LEU A 51 17.45 -11.58 -7.94
CA LEU A 51 16.52 -12.27 -8.82
C LEU A 51 15.55 -13.15 -8.04
N SER A 52 16.03 -13.88 -7.04
CA SER A 52 15.18 -14.67 -6.14
C SER A 52 14.22 -13.78 -5.35
N ALA A 53 14.68 -12.64 -4.85
CA ALA A 53 13.82 -11.68 -4.15
C ALA A 53 12.75 -11.09 -5.07
N ALA A 54 13.11 -10.71 -6.30
CA ALA A 54 12.15 -10.20 -7.29
C ALA A 54 11.11 -11.25 -7.68
N TYR A 55 11.53 -12.49 -7.95
CA TYR A 55 10.64 -13.58 -8.32
C TYR A 55 9.69 -13.94 -7.16
N GLY A 56 10.21 -14.06 -5.94
CA GLY A 56 9.40 -14.31 -4.74
C GLY A 56 8.42 -13.18 -4.43
N MET A 57 8.82 -11.92 -4.65
CA MET A 57 7.93 -10.77 -4.49
C MET A 57 6.82 -10.75 -5.55
N LEU A 58 7.14 -11.06 -6.80
CA LEU A 58 6.15 -11.10 -7.89
C LEU A 58 5.11 -12.21 -7.73
N GLY A 59 5.47 -13.32 -7.09
CA GLY A 59 4.55 -14.38 -6.69
C GLY A 59 3.89 -14.08 -5.35
N ASP A 60 4.11 -14.97 -4.38
CA ASP A 60 3.44 -14.96 -3.08
C ASP A 60 3.66 -13.68 -2.27
N GLY A 61 4.78 -12.96 -2.48
CA GLY A 61 5.09 -11.76 -1.71
C GLY A 61 4.08 -10.62 -1.93
N LEU A 62 3.72 -10.35 -3.18
CA LEU A 62 2.69 -9.36 -3.51
C LEU A 62 1.31 -9.85 -3.07
N ASP A 63 0.99 -11.13 -3.24
CA ASP A 63 -0.31 -11.67 -2.79
C ASP A 63 -0.53 -11.42 -1.29
N ALA A 64 0.46 -11.75 -0.45
CA ALA A 64 0.38 -11.53 0.99
C ALA A 64 0.25 -10.03 1.36
N LEU A 65 1.05 -9.17 0.73
CA LEU A 65 1.01 -7.73 0.99
C LEU A 65 -0.33 -7.08 0.58
N LEU A 66 -0.91 -7.55 -0.52
CA LEU A 66 -2.19 -7.09 -1.03
C LEU A 66 -3.36 -7.56 -0.18
N GLU A 67 -3.31 -8.81 0.30
CA GLU A 67 -4.31 -9.37 1.22
C GLU A 67 -4.36 -8.59 2.55
N GLU A 68 -3.21 -8.26 3.14
CA GLU A 68 -3.13 -7.41 4.34
C GLU A 68 -3.81 -6.05 4.18
N CYS A 69 -3.87 -5.55 2.94
CA CYS A 69 -4.48 -4.27 2.59
C CYS A 69 -5.90 -4.41 2.04
N SER A 70 -6.45 -5.62 1.97
CA SER A 70 -7.72 -5.93 1.31
C SER A 70 -7.83 -5.29 -0.08
N TYR A 71 -6.75 -5.38 -0.86
CA TYR A 71 -6.67 -4.86 -2.22
C TYR A 71 -6.37 -5.99 -3.20
N SER A 72 -6.84 -5.85 -4.43
CA SER A 72 -6.57 -6.79 -5.51
C SER A 72 -6.16 -5.98 -6.72
N PHE A 73 -5.17 -6.48 -7.47
CA PHE A 73 -4.78 -5.84 -8.71
C PHE A 73 -5.90 -5.94 -9.76
N PRO A 74 -6.12 -4.86 -10.54
CA PRO A 74 -6.94 -4.95 -11.74
C PRO A 74 -6.36 -6.00 -12.71
N GLU A 75 -7.23 -6.63 -13.50
CA GLU A 75 -6.87 -7.72 -14.43
C GLU A 75 -5.68 -7.36 -15.34
N GLY A 76 -5.62 -6.11 -15.83
CA GLY A 76 -4.51 -5.65 -16.67
C GLY A 76 -3.16 -5.56 -15.94
N LEU A 77 -3.15 -5.17 -14.66
CA LEU A 77 -1.94 -5.12 -13.86
C LEU A 77 -1.50 -6.53 -13.42
N GLU A 78 -2.47 -7.40 -13.15
CA GLU A 78 -2.25 -8.80 -12.84
C GLU A 78 -1.61 -9.54 -14.02
N ALA A 79 -2.11 -9.32 -15.25
CA ALA A 79 -1.49 -9.87 -16.46
C ALA A 79 -0.04 -9.40 -16.65
N LYS A 80 0.27 -8.14 -16.31
CA LYS A 80 1.65 -7.62 -16.34
C LYS A 80 2.53 -8.28 -15.27
N ARG A 81 1.98 -8.53 -14.07
CA ARG A 81 2.67 -9.29 -13.01
C ARG A 81 3.03 -10.69 -13.50
N THR A 82 2.08 -11.40 -14.11
CA THR A 82 2.31 -12.73 -14.69
C THR A 82 3.37 -12.69 -15.79
N ALA A 83 3.35 -11.70 -16.68
CA ALA A 83 4.38 -11.54 -17.71
C ALA A 83 5.79 -11.34 -17.11
N CYS A 84 5.91 -10.59 -16.01
CA CYS A 84 7.17 -10.47 -15.26
C CYS A 84 7.65 -11.82 -14.70
N LEU A 85 6.75 -12.60 -14.09
CA LEU A 85 7.07 -13.92 -13.59
C LEU A 85 7.55 -14.84 -14.71
N GLU A 86 6.85 -14.87 -15.84
CA GLU A 86 7.23 -15.68 -17.00
C GLU A 86 8.59 -15.27 -17.58
N ALA A 87 8.87 -13.97 -17.66
CA ALA A 87 10.15 -13.46 -18.14
C ALA A 87 11.30 -13.79 -17.18
N LEU A 88 11.09 -13.76 -15.87
CA LEU A 88 12.13 -14.08 -14.88
C LEU A 88 12.29 -15.58 -14.62
N ALA A 89 11.29 -16.40 -14.95
CA ALA A 89 11.26 -17.83 -14.65
C ALA A 89 12.49 -18.63 -15.15
N PRO A 90 13.03 -18.41 -16.38
CA PRO A 90 14.21 -19.13 -16.84
C PRO A 90 15.44 -18.85 -15.97
N LEU A 91 15.66 -17.58 -15.60
CA LEU A 91 16.77 -17.17 -14.75
C LEU A 91 16.61 -17.72 -13.33
N HIS A 92 15.42 -17.55 -12.74
CA HIS A 92 15.12 -18.07 -11.41
C HIS A 92 15.31 -19.60 -11.35
N ARG A 93 14.82 -20.32 -12.34
CA ARG A 93 15.01 -21.78 -12.42
C ARG A 93 16.49 -22.17 -12.50
N ALA A 94 17.31 -21.44 -13.26
CA ALA A 94 18.73 -21.73 -13.38
C ALA A 94 19.50 -21.48 -12.07
N ILE A 95 19.15 -20.44 -11.32
CA ILE A 95 19.83 -20.10 -10.05
C ILE A 95 19.33 -20.92 -8.85
N SER A 96 18.11 -21.49 -8.93
CA SER A 96 17.53 -22.29 -7.84
C SER A 96 17.79 -23.79 -7.92
N GLN A 97 18.48 -24.28 -8.96
CA GLN A 97 18.76 -25.71 -9.13
C GLN A 97 19.79 -26.22 -8.09
N PRO A 98 19.44 -27.19 -7.23
CA PRO A 98 20.37 -27.73 -6.25
C PRO A 98 21.50 -28.52 -6.92
N GLY A 99 22.75 -28.22 -6.57
CA GLY A 99 23.92 -29.02 -6.97
C GLY A 99 24.49 -28.72 -8.36
N SER A 100 23.92 -27.78 -9.12
CA SER A 100 24.51 -27.25 -10.36
C SER A 100 25.24 -25.94 -10.10
N ASP A 101 26.35 -25.67 -10.81
CA ASP A 101 26.92 -24.33 -10.88
C ASP A 101 25.91 -23.40 -11.55
N ALA A 102 25.47 -22.36 -10.82
CA ALA A 102 24.48 -21.40 -11.30
C ALA A 102 24.91 -20.77 -12.64
N LEU A 103 26.19 -20.48 -12.83
CA LEU A 103 26.69 -19.88 -14.08
C LEU A 103 26.57 -20.83 -15.26
N ASP A 104 26.82 -22.13 -15.07
CA ASP A 104 26.67 -23.12 -16.13
C ASP A 104 25.18 -23.32 -16.49
N SER A 105 24.30 -23.35 -15.48
CA SER A 105 22.85 -23.37 -15.69
C SER A 105 22.35 -22.12 -16.41
N ILE A 106 22.89 -20.94 -16.10
CA ILE A 106 22.56 -19.68 -16.79
C ILE A 106 23.03 -19.72 -18.25
N ARG A 107 24.26 -20.21 -18.52
CA ARG A 107 24.80 -20.36 -19.88
C ARG A 107 23.96 -21.30 -20.74
N ALA A 108 23.32 -22.29 -20.13
CA ALA A 108 22.45 -23.23 -20.81
C ALA A 108 21.07 -22.64 -21.21
N ILE A 109 20.71 -21.44 -20.74
CA ILE A 109 19.43 -20.80 -21.08
C ILE A 109 19.42 -20.40 -22.57
N PRO A 110 18.49 -20.95 -23.38
CA PRO A 110 18.36 -20.56 -24.78
C PRO A 110 17.96 -19.08 -24.89
N GLY A 111 18.66 -18.33 -25.75
CA GLY A 111 18.34 -16.91 -25.96
C GLY A 111 18.59 -16.01 -24.74
N LEU A 112 19.46 -16.39 -23.80
CA LEU A 112 19.79 -15.61 -22.60
C LEU A 112 20.02 -14.11 -22.89
N SER A 113 20.73 -13.81 -23.99
CA SER A 113 21.02 -12.42 -24.36
C SER A 113 19.78 -11.66 -24.82
N ASP A 114 18.88 -12.31 -25.59
CA ASP A 114 17.59 -11.73 -25.97
C ASP A 114 16.75 -11.42 -24.73
N LEU A 115 16.69 -12.39 -23.81
CA LEU A 115 15.97 -12.28 -22.55
C LEU A 115 16.45 -11.08 -21.72
N CYS A 116 17.76 -11.02 -21.43
CA CYS A 116 18.32 -10.00 -20.54
C CYS A 116 18.40 -8.61 -21.17
N LEU A 117 18.65 -8.51 -22.48
CA LEU A 117 18.87 -7.21 -23.14
C LEU A 117 17.57 -6.58 -23.65
N TYR A 118 16.60 -7.37 -24.12
CA TYR A 118 15.44 -6.85 -24.84
C TYR A 118 14.10 -7.17 -24.18
N ARG A 119 13.97 -8.33 -23.53
CA ARG A 119 12.66 -8.77 -23.01
C ARG A 119 12.39 -8.33 -21.58
N LEU A 120 13.38 -8.44 -20.69
CA LEU A 120 13.18 -8.15 -19.26
C LEU A 120 12.91 -6.68 -18.98
N GLU A 121 13.58 -5.78 -19.70
CA GLU A 121 13.45 -4.33 -19.49
C GLU A 121 12.01 -3.84 -19.66
N PRO A 122 11.37 -4.01 -20.83
CA PRO A 122 10.04 -3.45 -21.04
C PRO A 122 9.02 -4.07 -20.10
N VAL A 123 9.09 -5.39 -19.87
CA VAL A 123 8.14 -6.11 -19.02
C VAL A 123 8.21 -5.65 -17.56
N VAL A 124 9.41 -5.55 -16.99
CA VAL A 124 9.58 -5.12 -15.59
C VAL A 124 9.28 -3.63 -15.42
N SER A 125 9.76 -2.79 -16.35
CA SER A 125 9.51 -1.33 -16.32
C SER A 125 8.01 -1.01 -16.43
N ASP A 126 7.30 -1.65 -17.36
CA ASP A 126 5.87 -1.43 -17.57
C ASP A 126 5.05 -1.90 -16.38
N PHE A 127 5.39 -3.05 -15.78
CA PHE A 127 4.72 -3.51 -14.57
C PHE A 127 4.94 -2.55 -13.39
N LEU A 128 6.19 -2.16 -13.12
CA LEU A 128 6.51 -1.28 -11.99
C LEU A 128 5.85 0.08 -12.11
N LYS A 129 5.84 0.67 -13.31
CA LYS A 129 5.19 1.95 -13.58
C LYS A 129 3.69 1.88 -13.29
N ASP A 130 3.01 0.89 -13.84
CA ASP A 130 1.57 0.76 -13.68
C ASP A 130 1.19 0.36 -12.25
N MET A 131 1.99 -0.48 -11.59
CA MET A 131 1.80 -0.83 -10.18
C MET A 131 1.86 0.41 -9.29
N VAL A 132 2.89 1.24 -9.45
CA VAL A 132 3.03 2.49 -8.69
C VAL A 132 1.85 3.41 -8.92
N GLN A 133 1.40 3.57 -10.17
CA GLN A 133 0.25 4.42 -10.49
C GLN A 133 -1.04 3.90 -9.86
N ASN A 134 -1.36 2.61 -10.05
CA ASN A 134 -2.58 2.00 -9.55
C ASN A 134 -2.64 2.01 -8.02
N LEU A 135 -1.54 1.66 -7.34
CA LEU A 135 -1.50 1.65 -5.87
C LEU A 135 -1.66 3.07 -5.30
N ARG A 136 -1.04 4.07 -5.93
CA ARG A 136 -1.18 5.47 -5.53
C ARG A 136 -2.61 5.97 -5.69
N GLU A 137 -3.24 5.72 -6.85
CA GLU A 137 -4.63 6.11 -7.10
C GLU A 137 -5.58 5.42 -6.10
N ALA A 138 -5.38 4.13 -5.84
CA ALA A 138 -6.18 3.39 -4.88
C ALA A 138 -6.04 3.92 -3.44
N GLN A 139 -4.85 4.40 -3.03
CA GLN A 139 -4.69 5.06 -1.72
C GLN A 139 -5.41 6.39 -1.65
N GLN A 140 -5.25 7.23 -2.67
CA GLN A 140 -5.90 8.53 -2.70
C GLN A 140 -7.43 8.39 -2.64
N MET A 141 -7.99 7.41 -3.37
CA MET A 141 -9.42 7.11 -3.30
C MET A 141 -9.85 6.69 -1.89
N ARG A 142 -9.10 5.79 -1.22
CA ARG A 142 -9.40 5.38 0.16
C ARG A 142 -9.33 6.54 1.15
N GLU A 143 -8.37 7.46 0.97
CA GLU A 143 -8.24 8.65 1.81
C GLU A 143 -9.44 9.58 1.62
N LEU A 144 -9.84 9.84 0.37
CA LEU A 144 -11.02 10.65 0.06
C LEU A 144 -12.32 10.04 0.61
N GLU A 145 -12.54 8.74 0.44
CA GLU A 145 -13.70 8.03 0.98
C GLU A 145 -13.74 8.11 2.52
N ARG A 146 -12.58 7.98 3.16
CA ARG A 146 -12.46 8.09 4.62
C ARG A 146 -12.79 9.51 5.09
N GLU A 147 -12.29 10.52 4.39
CA GLU A 147 -12.61 11.92 4.68
C GLU A 147 -14.11 12.20 4.53
N GLU A 148 -14.73 11.74 3.45
CA GLU A 148 -16.17 11.90 3.21
C GLU A 148 -17.00 11.22 4.30
N SER A 149 -16.66 9.97 4.66
CA SER A 149 -17.31 9.25 5.75
C SER A 149 -17.17 9.97 7.10
N MET A 150 -16.00 10.53 7.37
CA MET A 150 -15.75 11.30 8.59
C MET A 150 -16.59 12.58 8.62
N ARG A 151 -16.67 13.32 7.51
CA ARG A 151 -17.54 14.50 7.39
C ARG A 151 -19.01 14.14 7.62
N ALA A 152 -19.49 13.05 7.01
CA ALA A 152 -20.86 12.59 7.20
C ALA A 152 -21.16 12.24 8.67
N THR A 153 -20.21 11.59 9.35
CA THR A 153 -20.33 11.24 10.77
C THR A 153 -20.39 12.49 11.65
N ILE A 154 -19.55 13.49 11.39
CA ILE A 154 -19.56 14.77 12.11
C ILE A 154 -20.89 15.49 11.90
N ALA A 155 -21.39 15.59 10.66
CA ALA A 155 -22.67 16.22 10.36
C ALA A 155 -23.85 15.54 11.11
N ASN A 156 -23.83 14.22 11.20
CA ASN A 156 -24.80 13.45 11.98
C ASN A 156 -24.69 13.78 13.48
N ALA A 157 -23.47 13.82 14.02
CA ALA A 157 -23.22 14.15 15.42
C ALA A 157 -23.68 15.58 15.78
N GLU A 158 -23.46 16.55 14.89
CA GLU A 158 -23.99 17.91 15.06
C GLU A 158 -25.52 17.92 15.11
N GLY A 159 -26.16 17.14 14.24
CA GLY A 159 -27.62 16.95 14.25
C GLY A 159 -28.13 16.42 15.58
N VAL A 160 -27.48 15.38 16.12
CA VAL A 160 -27.78 14.82 17.45
C VAL A 160 -27.57 15.87 18.53
N GLY A 161 -26.45 16.61 18.49
CA GLY A 161 -26.16 17.69 19.42
C GLY A 161 -27.25 18.76 19.42
N ARG A 162 -27.74 19.18 18.25
CA ARG A 162 -28.87 20.12 18.13
C ARG A 162 -30.14 19.57 18.76
N ASN A 163 -30.46 18.30 18.55
CA ASN A 163 -31.63 17.66 19.17
C ASN A 163 -31.53 17.63 20.70
N ILE A 164 -30.36 17.29 21.25
CA ILE A 164 -30.12 17.32 22.70
C ILE A 164 -30.34 18.73 23.25
N LYS A 165 -29.85 19.76 22.56
CA LYS A 165 -30.05 21.17 22.93
C LYS A 165 -31.53 21.56 22.97
N PHE A 166 -32.34 21.08 22.03
CA PHE A 166 -33.79 21.32 22.04
C PHE A 166 -34.51 20.55 23.16
N ILE A 167 -34.12 19.30 23.41
CA ILE A 167 -34.67 18.50 24.52
C ILE A 167 -34.38 19.17 25.86
N SER A 168 -33.14 19.63 26.07
CA SER A 168 -32.76 20.29 27.31
C SER A 168 -33.47 21.63 27.48
N PHE A 169 -33.65 22.39 26.39
CA PHE A 169 -34.45 23.62 26.42
C PHE A 169 -35.91 23.36 26.81
N ASN A 170 -36.55 22.34 26.21
CA ASN A 170 -37.92 21.98 26.57
C ASN A 170 -38.03 21.51 28.03
N ALA A 171 -37.03 20.76 28.52
CA ALA A 171 -36.96 20.36 29.92
C ALA A 171 -36.80 21.57 30.86
N SER A 172 -36.02 22.58 30.50
CA SER A 172 -35.92 23.84 31.26
C SER A 172 -37.25 24.58 31.34
N ILE A 173 -38.02 24.62 30.23
CA ILE A 173 -39.36 25.25 30.21
C ILE A 173 -40.32 24.50 31.15
N GLU A 174 -40.38 23.18 31.05
CA GLU A 174 -41.29 22.39 31.88
C GLU A 174 -40.90 22.44 33.36
N ALA A 175 -39.59 22.46 33.66
CA ALA A 175 -39.09 22.69 35.02
C ALA A 175 -39.54 24.04 35.60
N ALA A 176 -39.53 25.12 34.79
CA ALA A 176 -40.05 26.42 35.20
C ALA A 176 -41.57 26.41 35.43
N ARG A 177 -42.31 25.63 34.63
CA ARG A 177 -43.77 25.50 34.74
C ARG A 177 -44.24 24.82 36.03
N ILE A 178 -43.51 23.81 36.51
CA ILE A 178 -43.80 23.08 37.76
C ILE A 178 -43.33 23.90 39.00
N GLY A 179 -42.64 25.03 38.80
CA GLY A 179 -42.27 25.96 39.86
C GLY A 179 -41.25 25.36 40.84
N GLU A 180 -41.54 25.43 42.14
CA GLU A 180 -40.61 24.99 43.20
C GLU A 180 -40.21 23.51 43.09
N MET A 181 -41.13 22.64 42.67
CA MET A 181 -40.83 21.20 42.50
C MET A 181 -39.93 20.91 41.28
N GLY A 182 -39.81 21.84 40.34
CA GLY A 182 -38.99 21.70 39.13
C GLY A 182 -37.53 22.15 39.28
N LYS A 183 -37.14 22.74 40.41
CA LYS A 183 -35.79 23.36 40.57
C LYS A 183 -34.63 22.39 40.28
N GLY A 184 -34.71 21.14 40.73
CA GLY A 184 -33.67 20.13 40.44
C GLY A 184 -33.58 19.78 38.95
N PHE A 185 -34.73 19.67 38.27
CA PHE A 185 -34.79 19.41 36.83
C PHE A 185 -34.26 20.59 36.01
N ALA A 186 -34.47 21.84 36.47
CA ALA A 186 -33.94 23.03 35.82
C ALA A 186 -32.40 23.06 35.80
N VAL A 187 -31.76 22.64 36.90
CA VAL A 187 -30.29 22.54 36.99
C VAL A 187 -29.75 21.51 36.00
N ILE A 188 -30.34 20.30 35.98
CA ILE A 188 -29.92 19.22 35.07
C ILE A 188 -30.10 19.65 33.60
N ALA A 189 -31.23 20.28 33.27
CA ALA A 189 -31.49 20.76 31.91
C ALA A 189 -30.47 21.83 31.46
N THR A 190 -30.05 22.69 32.39
CA THR A 190 -29.01 23.71 32.11
C THR A 190 -27.66 23.04 31.85
N GLU A 191 -27.26 22.08 32.68
CA GLU A 191 -26.00 21.34 32.51
C GLU A 191 -25.96 20.59 31.16
N ILE A 192 -27.06 19.92 30.79
CA ILE A 192 -27.18 19.23 29.49
C ILE A 192 -27.06 20.23 28.33
N ARG A 193 -27.65 21.42 28.45
CA ARG A 193 -27.56 22.48 27.43
C ARG A 193 -26.13 22.98 27.27
N GLU A 194 -25.42 23.21 28.36
CA GLU A 194 -24.02 23.64 28.32
C GLU A 194 -23.11 22.55 27.73
N LEU A 195 -23.30 21.29 28.13
CA LEU A 195 -22.54 20.17 27.60
C LEU A 195 -22.77 19.98 26.10
N SER A 196 -24.03 20.03 25.66
CA SER A 196 -24.41 19.99 24.24
C SER A 196 -23.75 21.12 23.44
N GLY A 197 -23.70 22.34 24.00
CA GLY A 197 -23.01 23.47 23.39
C GLY A 197 -21.50 23.24 23.25
N LYS A 198 -20.85 22.72 24.31
CA LYS A 198 -19.42 22.35 24.27
C LYS A 198 -19.15 21.26 23.23
N THR A 199 -20.00 20.24 23.14
CA THR A 199 -19.88 19.17 22.12
C THR A 199 -20.01 19.73 20.70
N GLN A 200 -20.95 20.65 20.44
CA GLN A 200 -21.08 21.30 19.13
C GLN A 200 -19.81 22.06 18.75
N HIS A 201 -19.23 22.81 19.69
CA HIS A 201 -18.00 23.55 19.44
C HIS A 201 -16.82 22.63 19.08
N LEU A 202 -16.66 21.51 19.79
CA LEU A 202 -15.63 20.51 19.47
C LEU A 202 -15.84 19.88 18.08
N LEU A 203 -17.08 19.62 17.69
CA LEU A 203 -17.40 19.11 16.35
C LEU A 203 -17.06 20.12 15.25
N GLU A 204 -17.29 21.41 15.50
CA GLU A 204 -16.90 22.51 14.59
C GLU A 204 -15.38 22.59 14.44
N GLU A 205 -14.61 22.47 15.53
CA GLU A 205 -13.15 22.43 15.49
C GLU A 205 -12.64 21.23 14.67
N ILE A 206 -13.18 20.03 14.91
CA ILE A 206 -12.82 18.82 14.17
C ILE A 206 -13.17 18.98 12.67
N SER A 207 -14.34 19.54 12.35
CA SER A 207 -14.70 19.83 10.97
C SER A 207 -13.75 20.85 10.33
N GLY A 208 -13.20 21.79 11.11
CA GLY A 208 -12.20 22.75 10.67
C GLY A 208 -10.92 22.07 10.20
N TYR A 209 -10.43 21.09 10.96
CA TYR A 209 -9.23 20.32 10.59
C TYR A 209 -9.38 19.53 9.29
N LEU A 210 -10.59 19.15 8.91
CA LEU A 210 -10.84 18.43 7.65
C LEU A 210 -10.91 19.35 6.42
N LYS A 211 -11.01 20.68 6.57
CA LYS A 211 -11.16 21.61 5.42
C LYS A 211 -9.82 22.04 4.80
N HIS A 212 -8.70 21.58 5.34
CA HIS A 212 -7.34 21.86 4.87
C HIS A 212 -6.67 20.58 4.40
#